data_AF-A0A3N5Y040-F1
#
_entry.id   AF-A0A3N5Y040-F1
#
_cell.length_a   1.000
_cell.length_b   1.000
_cell.length_c   1.000
_cell.angle_alpha   90.00
_cell.angle_beta   90.00
_cell.angle_gamma   90.00
#
_symmetry.space_group_name_H-M   'P 1'
#
loop_
_entity.id
_entity.type
_entity.pdbx_description
1 polymer ?
#
loop_
_entity_poly.entity_id
_entity_poly.type
_entity_poly.pdbx_seq_one_letter_code
_entity_poly.pdbx_strand_id
1 'polypeptide(L)'
;MKQKSFPKRGTPARKLLELLSDGRAHDRNEIAQLIGEDMRSPLQDLRGKKYRYWYIHNVRIKGERQTFLKLDPRHLSGDEQLDALARAEREVLYLLGSYSHAKSAYLRLTKLSRELVIAQTRLFELYPEAANSPQFRQKKDQSEE
;
A
#
# COMPACT_ATOMS: atom_id res chain seq x y z
N MET A 1 -14.76 -23.05 -4.80
CA MET A 1 -14.68 -21.61 -4.46
C MET A 1 -13.46 -20.97 -5.14
N LYS A 2 -13.54 -20.50 -6.40
CA LYS A 2 -12.37 -20.03 -7.19
C LYS A 2 -12.41 -18.55 -7.65
N GLN A 3 -13.37 -17.72 -7.21
CA GLN A 3 -13.61 -16.40 -7.84
C GLN A 3 -12.96 -15.17 -7.18
N LYS A 4 -12.41 -15.24 -5.96
CA LYS A 4 -12.02 -14.01 -5.22
C LYS A 4 -10.64 -13.44 -5.59
N SER A 5 -9.75 -14.21 -6.24
CA SER A 5 -8.38 -13.78 -6.58
C SER A 5 -8.27 -13.09 -7.93
N PHE A 6 -9.19 -13.33 -8.87
CA PHE A 6 -9.19 -12.68 -10.17
C PHE A 6 -10.13 -11.46 -10.16
N PRO A 7 -9.64 -10.27 -10.55
CA PRO A 7 -10.49 -9.10 -10.66
C PRO A 7 -11.60 -9.30 -11.71
N LYS A 8 -12.72 -8.58 -11.58
CA LYS A 8 -13.82 -8.63 -12.55
C LYS A 8 -13.35 -8.12 -13.91
N ARG A 9 -13.89 -8.69 -15.00
CA ARG A 9 -13.63 -8.24 -16.38
C ARG A 9 -13.95 -6.75 -16.54
N GLY A 10 -13.16 -6.07 -17.38
CA GLY A 10 -13.27 -4.62 -17.62
C GLY A 10 -12.67 -3.73 -16.54
N THR A 11 -12.39 -4.25 -15.34
CA THR A 11 -11.71 -3.45 -14.29
C THR A 11 -10.25 -3.19 -14.66
N PRO A 12 -9.67 -2.05 -14.24
CA PRO A 12 -8.26 -1.77 -14.50
C PRO A 12 -7.30 -2.80 -13.90
N ALA A 13 -7.59 -3.33 -12.71
CA ALA A 13 -6.83 -4.43 -12.11
C ALA A 13 -6.86 -5.70 -12.98
N ARG A 14 -8.00 -5.99 -13.64
CA ARG A 14 -8.07 -7.10 -14.59
C ARG A 14 -7.23 -6.83 -15.83
N LYS A 15 -7.35 -5.64 -16.43
CA LYS A 15 -6.57 -5.25 -17.62
C LYS A 15 -5.07 -5.36 -17.35
N LEU A 16 -4.61 -4.85 -16.20
CA LEU A 16 -3.21 -4.97 -15.77
C LEU A 16 -2.77 -6.43 -15.65
N LEU A 17 -3.59 -7.28 -15.02
CA LEU A 17 -3.25 -8.69 -14.89
C LEU A 17 -3.22 -9.43 -16.24
N GLU A 18 -4.12 -9.09 -17.16
CA GLU A 18 -4.15 -9.62 -18.52
C GLU A 18 -2.92 -9.18 -19.33
N LEU A 19 -2.51 -7.91 -19.24
CA LEU A 19 -1.29 -7.42 -19.90
C LEU A 19 -0.04 -8.18 -19.44
N LEU A 20 0.08 -8.43 -18.13
CA LEU A 20 1.24 -9.13 -17.56
C LEU A 20 1.20 -10.66 -17.73
N SER A 21 0.08 -11.21 -18.23
CA SER A 21 -0.10 -12.66 -18.36
C SER A 21 0.71 -13.30 -19.48
N ASP A 22 1.30 -12.48 -20.36
CA ASP A 22 2.27 -12.93 -21.37
C ASP A 22 3.65 -13.32 -20.79
N GLY A 23 3.84 -13.07 -19.49
CA GLY A 23 5.07 -13.38 -18.76
C GLY A 23 6.26 -12.49 -19.11
N ARG A 24 6.07 -11.42 -19.88
CA ARG A 24 7.11 -10.47 -20.26
C ARG A 24 7.18 -9.31 -19.27
N ALA A 25 8.28 -8.57 -19.32
CA ALA A 25 8.43 -7.34 -18.58
C ALA A 25 7.88 -6.18 -19.41
N HIS A 26 7.04 -5.35 -18.82
CA HIS A 26 6.34 -4.24 -19.49
C HIS A 26 6.69 -2.91 -18.83
N ASP A 27 6.90 -1.86 -19.62
CA ASP A 27 7.17 -0.52 -19.08
C ASP A 27 5.94 -0.02 -18.31
N ARG A 28 6.16 0.45 -17.09
CA ARG A 28 5.12 1.06 -16.26
C ARG A 28 4.38 2.21 -16.96
N ASN A 29 5.08 3.05 -17.71
CA ASN A 29 4.47 4.20 -18.37
C ASN A 29 3.57 3.76 -19.53
N GLU A 30 4.02 2.77 -20.31
CA GLU A 30 3.23 2.20 -21.40
C GLU A 30 1.96 1.53 -20.89
N ILE A 31 2.06 0.72 -19.82
CA ILE A 31 0.90 0.11 -19.18
C ILE A 31 -0.10 1.19 -18.72
N ALA A 32 0.37 2.26 -18.08
CA ALA A 32 -0.49 3.34 -17.60
C ALA A 32 -1.30 3.98 -18.74
N GLN A 33 -0.66 4.21 -19.90
CA GLN A 33 -1.34 4.71 -21.10
C GLN A 33 -2.38 3.71 -21.62
N LEU A 34 -2.07 2.41 -21.64
CA LEU A 34 -2.97 1.36 -22.13
C LEU A 34 -4.20 1.16 -21.23
N ILE A 35 -4.04 1.26 -19.91
CA ILE A 35 -5.19 1.10 -18.99
C ILE A 35 -6.03 2.37 -18.86
N GLY A 36 -5.48 3.54 -19.23
CA GLY A 36 -6.16 4.82 -19.22
C GLY A 36 -6.27 5.49 -17.84
N GLU A 37 -5.49 5.04 -16.86
CA GLU A 37 -5.50 5.57 -15.49
C GLU A 37 -4.16 5.37 -14.75
N ASP A 38 -4.04 5.95 -13.56
CA ASP A 38 -2.89 5.70 -12.68
C ASP A 38 -2.88 4.23 -12.21
N MET A 39 -1.84 3.51 -12.59
CA MET A 39 -1.61 2.12 -12.21
C MET A 39 -1.46 1.87 -10.70
N ARG A 40 -1.24 2.91 -9.89
CA ARG A 40 -0.97 2.75 -8.45
C ARG A 40 -2.07 1.96 -7.77
N SER A 41 -3.34 2.34 -7.98
CA SER A 41 -4.49 1.68 -7.36
C SER A 41 -4.67 0.23 -7.85
N PRO A 42 -4.73 -0.05 -9.17
CA PRO A 42 -4.78 -1.42 -9.70
C PRO A 42 -3.65 -2.33 -9.20
N LEU A 43 -2.43 -1.81 -9.18
CA LEU A 43 -1.26 -2.56 -8.75
C LEU A 43 -1.30 -2.85 -7.25
N GLN A 44 -1.73 -1.88 -6.43
CA GLN A 44 -1.91 -2.06 -4.99
C GLN A 44 -2.99 -3.10 -4.69
N ASP A 45 -4.11 -3.04 -5.39
CA ASP A 45 -5.21 -3.98 -5.28
C ASP A 45 -4.76 -5.42 -5.60
N LEU A 46 -4.05 -5.60 -6.72
CA LEU A 46 -3.52 -6.91 -7.14
C LEU A 46 -2.51 -7.46 -6.13
N ARG A 47 -1.55 -6.62 -5.72
CA ARG A 47 -0.47 -6.99 -4.79
C ARG A 47 -0.92 -7.10 -3.34
N GLY A 48 -2.15 -6.68 -3.01
CA GLY A 48 -2.69 -6.64 -1.66
C GLY A 48 -3.74 -7.72 -1.40
N LYS A 49 -4.40 -7.61 -0.24
CA LYS A 49 -5.37 -8.59 0.25
C LYS A 49 -6.57 -8.78 -0.67
N LYS A 50 -6.99 -7.72 -1.37
CA LYS A 50 -8.22 -7.69 -2.19
C LYS A 50 -8.25 -8.81 -3.24
N TYR A 51 -7.13 -9.02 -3.94
CA TYR A 51 -7.00 -10.05 -4.97
C TYR A 51 -5.97 -11.12 -4.59
N ARG A 52 -5.82 -11.36 -3.28
CA ARG A 52 -4.93 -12.38 -2.71
C ARG A 52 -3.48 -12.26 -3.19
N TYR A 53 -2.88 -11.07 -3.10
CA TYR A 53 -1.43 -10.92 -3.17
C TYR A 53 -0.77 -11.48 -4.44
N TRP A 54 -1.21 -11.07 -5.63
CA TRP A 54 -0.50 -11.36 -6.87
C TRP A 54 0.96 -10.90 -6.77
N TYR A 55 1.89 -11.82 -7.01
CA TYR A 55 3.30 -11.51 -6.99
C TYR A 55 3.71 -10.91 -8.33
N ILE A 56 3.79 -9.58 -8.35
CA ILE A 56 4.24 -8.81 -9.51
C ILE A 56 5.54 -8.12 -9.13
N HIS A 57 6.61 -8.39 -9.85
CA HIS A 57 7.95 -7.84 -9.64
C HIS A 57 8.10 -6.45 -10.25
N ASN A 58 8.90 -5.60 -9.61
CA ASN A 58 9.48 -4.44 -10.29
C ASN A 58 10.84 -4.87 -10.84
N VAL A 59 11.04 -4.78 -12.15
CA VAL A 59 12.28 -5.19 -12.83
C VAL A 59 12.97 -3.94 -13.38
N ARG A 60 14.30 -3.89 -13.26
CA ARG A 60 15.14 -2.89 -13.94
C ARG A 60 15.91 -3.57 -15.05
N ILE A 61 15.76 -3.07 -16.27
CA ILE A 61 16.47 -3.55 -17.45
C ILE A 61 17.72 -2.67 -17.62
N LYS A 62 18.88 -3.30 -17.87
CA LYS A 62 20.15 -2.57 -18.03
C LYS A 62 20.06 -1.62 -19.23
N GLY A 63 20.41 -0.35 -19.02
CA GLY A 63 20.34 0.69 -20.05
C GLY A 63 19.03 1.46 -20.07
N GLU A 64 17.97 0.93 -19.44
CA GLU A 64 16.69 1.60 -19.32
C GLU A 64 16.62 2.44 -18.03
N ARG A 65 16.03 3.63 -18.13
CA ARG A 65 15.79 4.49 -16.96
C ARG A 65 14.48 4.12 -16.25
N GLN A 66 13.57 3.49 -16.98
CA GLN A 66 12.22 3.16 -16.56
C GLN A 66 12.21 1.89 -15.73
N THR A 67 11.21 1.78 -14.86
CA THR A 67 10.95 0.56 -14.10
C THR A 67 9.90 -0.25 -14.85
N PHE A 68 10.14 -1.56 -14.97
CA PHE A 68 9.24 -2.49 -15.63
C PHE A 68 8.46 -3.31 -14.61
N LEU A 69 7.30 -3.83 -15.01
CA LEU A 69 6.51 -4.79 -14.24
C LEU A 69 6.55 -6.16 -14.92
N LYS A 70 6.67 -7.21 -14.11
CA LYS A 70 6.64 -8.59 -14.59
C LYS A 70 5.86 -9.46 -13.60
N LEU A 71 4.95 -10.29 -14.09
CA LEU A 71 4.29 -11.29 -13.26
C LEU A 71 5.28 -12.37 -12.84
N ASP A 72 5.19 -12.84 -11.60
CA ASP A 72 6.01 -13.98 -11.15
C ASP A 72 5.71 -15.22 -12.03
N PRO A 73 6.74 -15.87 -12.60
CA PRO A 73 6.55 -16.99 -13.52
C PRO A 73 5.76 -18.16 -12.90
N ARG A 74 5.82 -18.32 -11.57
CA ARG A 74 5.08 -19.38 -10.87
C ARG A 74 3.58 -19.30 -11.08
N HIS A 75 3.03 -18.09 -11.26
CA HIS A 75 1.62 -17.87 -11.59
C HIS A 75 1.23 -18.38 -12.97
N LEU A 76 2.21 -18.56 -13.87
CA LEU A 76 2.01 -19.00 -15.25
C LEU A 76 2.29 -20.50 -15.45
N SER A 77 2.78 -21.18 -14.42
CA SER A 77 3.17 -22.59 -14.47
C SER A 77 1.99 -23.56 -14.60
N GLY A 78 0.79 -23.12 -14.20
CA GLY A 78 -0.38 -24.00 -14.04
C GLY A 78 -0.36 -24.85 -12.77
N ASP A 79 0.74 -24.82 -12.01
CA ASP A 79 0.90 -25.52 -10.74
C ASP A 79 0.30 -24.69 -9.60
N GLU A 80 -0.71 -25.25 -8.93
CA GLU A 80 -1.42 -24.59 -7.82
C GLU A 80 -0.53 -24.39 -6.59
N GLN A 81 0.43 -25.28 -6.33
CA GLN A 81 1.36 -25.15 -5.21
C GLN A 81 2.36 -24.04 -5.46
N LEU A 82 2.87 -23.92 -6.69
CA LEU A 82 3.77 -22.83 -7.06
C LEU A 82 3.07 -21.46 -7.05
N ASP A 83 1.81 -21.37 -7.52
CA ASP A 83 1.01 -20.15 -7.38
C ASP A 83 0.83 -19.78 -5.90
N ALA A 84 0.40 -20.74 -5.06
CA ALA A 84 0.18 -20.51 -3.65
C ALA A 84 1.45 -20.06 -2.90
N LEU A 85 2.61 -20.64 -3.23
CA LEU A 85 3.89 -20.23 -2.66
C LEU A 85 4.24 -18.78 -3.02
N ALA A 86 4.10 -18.40 -4.29
CA ALA A 86 4.34 -17.03 -4.74
C ALA A 86 3.41 -16.03 -4.03
N ARG A 87 2.15 -16.41 -3.79
CA ARG A 87 1.16 -15.60 -3.05
C ARG A 87 1.57 -15.39 -1.61
N ALA A 88 1.99 -16.46 -0.93
CA ALA A 88 2.41 -16.41 0.46
C ALA A 88 3.65 -15.53 0.64
N GLU A 89 4.65 -15.67 -0.23
CA GLU A 89 5.83 -14.79 -0.24
C GLU A 89 5.42 -13.32 -0.43
N ARG A 90 4.52 -13.04 -1.38
CA ARG A 90 4.03 -11.68 -1.60
C ARG A 90 3.28 -11.15 -0.39
N GLU A 91 2.48 -11.96 0.28
CA GLU A 91 1.79 -11.58 1.53
C GLU A 91 2.77 -11.20 2.63
N VAL A 92 3.83 -11.99 2.85
CA VAL A 92 4.89 -11.66 3.81
C VAL A 92 5.50 -10.29 3.50
N LEU A 93 5.89 -10.04 2.25
CA LEU A 93 6.42 -8.74 1.83
C LEU A 93 5.42 -7.59 2.04
N TYR A 94 4.13 -7.83 1.83
CA TYR A 94 3.07 -6.84 2.04
C TYR A 94 2.94 -6.48 3.52
N LEU A 95 2.91 -7.48 4.40
CA LEU A 95 2.79 -7.29 5.84
C LEU A 95 4.05 -6.66 6.45
N LEU A 96 5.24 -7.03 5.99
CA LEU A 96 6.50 -6.38 6.39
C LEU A 96 6.49 -4.88 6.08
N GLY A 97 6.04 -4.52 4.86
CA GLY A 97 5.88 -3.11 4.48
C GLY A 97 4.88 -2.38 5.37
N SER A 98 3.71 -2.98 5.58
CA SER A 98 2.64 -2.42 6.43
C SER A 98 3.10 -2.23 7.88
N TYR A 99 3.80 -3.22 8.44
CA TYR A 99 4.35 -3.16 9.79
C TYR A 99 5.38 -2.04 9.93
N SER A 100 6.30 -1.90 8.97
CA SER A 100 7.29 -0.81 8.96
C SER A 100 6.61 0.56 8.95
N HIS A 101 5.57 0.75 8.13
CA HIS A 101 4.82 2.00 8.06
C HIS A 101 4.10 2.30 9.39
N ALA A 102 3.45 1.29 9.98
CA ALA A 102 2.77 1.43 11.27
C ALA A 102 3.77 1.78 12.39
N LYS A 103 4.94 1.13 12.41
CA LYS A 103 6.01 1.43 13.37
C LYS A 103 6.49 2.88 13.23
N SER A 104 6.75 3.36 12.01
CA SER A 104 7.13 4.77 11.80
C SER A 104 6.02 5.74 12.20
N ALA A 105 4.75 5.42 11.94
CA ALA A 105 3.62 6.24 12.36
C ALA A 105 3.53 6.32 13.90
N TYR A 106 3.70 5.19 14.58
CA TYR A 106 3.77 5.13 16.04
C TYR A 106 4.88 6.02 16.60
N LEU A 107 6.10 5.94 16.03
CA LEU A 107 7.22 6.79 16.47
C LEU A 107 6.98 8.29 16.22
N ARG A 108 6.29 8.66 15.14
CA ARG A 108 5.89 10.06 14.91
C ARG A 108 4.85 10.52 15.93
N LEU A 109 3.87 9.68 16.24
CA LEU A 109 2.84 9.99 17.22
C LEU A 109 3.44 10.20 18.63
N THR A 110 4.39 9.36 19.03
CA THR A 110 5.05 9.50 20.34
C THR A 110 5.87 10.78 20.42
N LYS A 111 6.58 11.16 19.35
CA LYS A 111 7.29 12.46 19.27
C LYS A 111 6.31 13.64 19.38
N LEU A 112 5.26 13.64 18.55
CA LEU A 112 4.24 14.69 18.56
C LEU A 112 3.56 14.84 19.92
N SER A 113 3.31 13.72 20.61
CA SER A 113 2.72 13.74 21.96
C SER A 113 3.62 14.47 22.96
N ARG A 114 4.94 14.26 22.90
CA ARG A 114 5.90 14.97 23.75
C ARG A 114 5.97 16.45 23.42
N GLU A 115 6.03 16.79 22.13
CA GLU A 115 6.04 18.19 21.67
C GLU A 115 4.76 18.93 22.07
N LEU A 116 3.61 18.24 22.02
CA LEU A 116 2.33 18.79 22.47
C LEU A 116 2.35 19.10 23.96
N VAL A 117 2.84 18.18 24.81
CA VAL A 117 2.98 18.43 26.26
C VAL A 117 3.89 19.63 26.53
N ILE A 118 5.05 19.72 25.86
CA ILE A 118 5.97 20.86 26.02
C ILE A 118 5.29 22.17 25.61
N ALA A 119 4.59 22.18 24.47
CA ALA A 119 3.86 23.36 24.00
C ALA A 119 2.74 23.77 24.97
N GLN A 120 2.01 22.80 25.53
CA GLN A 120 0.97 23.03 26.54
C GLN A 120 1.55 23.62 27.83
N THR A 121 2.66 23.07 28.34
CA THR A 121 3.35 23.62 29.52
C THR A 121 3.81 25.06 29.27
N ARG A 122 4.44 25.32 28.11
CA ARG A 122 4.88 26.67 27.75
C ARG A 122 3.72 27.66 27.63
N LEU A 123 2.59 27.21 27.09
CA LEU A 123 1.37 28.03 27.02
C LEU A 123 0.86 28.38 28.42
N PHE A 124 0.81 27.40 29.33
CA PHE A 124 0.40 27.60 30.72
C PHE A 124 1.30 28.59 31.45
N GLU A 125 2.63 28.50 31.27
CA GLU A 125 3.60 29.43 31.85
C GLU A 125 3.40 30.88 31.36
N LEU A 126 3.15 31.07 30.07
CA LEU A 126 2.97 32.41 29.48
C LEU A 126 1.59 33.00 29.77
N TYR A 127 0.55 32.17 29.80
CA TYR A 127 -0.83 32.59 29.96
C TYR A 127 -1.60 31.59 30.85
N PRO A 128 -1.47 31.67 32.18
CA PRO A 128 -2.14 30.75 33.11
C PRO A 128 -3.67 30.75 32.93
N GLU A 129 -4.24 31.91 32.63
CA GLU A 129 -5.67 32.13 32.31
C GLU A 129 -6.12 31.36 31.05
N ALA A 130 -5.21 31.12 30.09
CA ALA A 130 -5.50 30.45 28.82
C ALA A 130 -5.66 28.92 28.97
N ALA A 131 -5.32 28.35 30.13
CA ALA A 131 -5.52 26.93 30.44
C ALA A 131 -7.00 26.50 30.34
N ASN A 132 -7.93 27.45 30.54
CA ASN A 132 -9.37 27.20 30.48
C ASN A 132 -9.99 27.52 29.11
N SER A 133 -9.21 28.05 28.17
CA SER A 133 -9.69 28.50 26.86
C SER A 133 -10.24 27.33 26.02
N PRO A 134 -11.44 27.46 25.42
CA PRO A 134 -12.08 26.39 24.64
C PRO A 134 -11.24 25.89 23.46
N GLN A 135 -10.38 26.76 22.92
CA GLN A 135 -9.57 26.53 21.72
C GLN A 135 -8.48 25.46 21.91
N PHE A 136 -8.08 25.17 23.17
CA PHE A 136 -7.02 24.21 23.50
C PHE A 136 -7.54 22.95 24.21
N ARG A 137 -8.86 22.81 24.39
CA ARG A 137 -9.46 21.57 24.90
C ARG A 137 -9.38 20.52 23.80
N GLN A 138 -8.72 19.39 24.08
CA GLN A 138 -8.83 18.22 23.21
C GLN A 138 -10.32 17.90 23.05
N LYS A 139 -10.82 17.89 21.80
CA LYS A 139 -12.11 17.28 21.52
C LYS A 139 -11.98 15.83 21.95
N LYS A 140 -12.69 15.42 23.00
CA LYS A 140 -12.80 14.00 23.35
C LYS A 140 -13.33 13.30 22.10
N ASP A 141 -12.56 12.35 21.58
CA ASP A 141 -13.00 11.48 20.49
C ASP A 141 -14.32 10.83 20.93
N GLN A 142 -15.41 11.23 20.26
CA GLN A 142 -16.65 10.48 20.27
C GLN A 142 -16.45 9.33 19.28
N SER A 143 -15.84 8.24 19.75
CA SER A 143 -15.81 6.97 19.05
C SER A 143 -15.96 5.83 20.05
N GLU A 144 -17.12 5.80 20.71
CA GLU A 144 -17.74 4.58 21.22
C GLU A 144 -19.15 4.54 20.63
N GLU A 145 -19.31 3.85 19.51
CA GLU A 145 -20.54 3.20 19.05
C GLU A 145 -20.20 2.07 18.08
#